data_AF-A0A7H9ASD0-F1
#
_entry.id   AF-A0A7H9ASD0-F1
#
_cell.length_a   1.000
_cell.length_b   1.000
_cell.length_c   1.000
_cell.angle_alpha   90.00
_cell.angle_beta   90.00
_cell.angle_gamma   90.00
#
_symmetry.space_group_name_H-M   'P 1'
#
loop_
_entity.id
_entity.type
_entity.pdbx_description
1 polymer ?
#
loop_
_entity_poly.entity_id
_entity_poly.type
_entity_poly.pdbx_seq_one_letter_code
_entity_poly.pdbx_strand_id
1 'polypeptide(L)'
;MKKIIVLSICFLSFIWLKAQKNIYENGRFDKLSADHKVLAIVPFLTNLELEEKIPKKELNALEEREGYAVQDALETYFGRGKKRKKFSVEFQNTKNTNAILAKNNITYGNIDIYTSKELARILNVDGVISGNLDLNILLSKGVPTEFSLLDYFSGDSDYGRIGIKISDGETGKLLWKYEKKINKKSGKNTNDLIDKMMKMATKKFPYDKERQRKKGKKKN
;
A
#
# COMPACT_ATOMS: atom_id res chain seq x y z
N MET A 1 -3.43 -29.72 -46.41
CA MET A 1 -2.46 -28.66 -46.00
C MET A 1 -3.10 -27.52 -45.22
N LYS A 2 -4.24 -26.94 -45.64
CA LYS A 2 -4.92 -25.84 -44.91
C LYS A 2 -5.36 -26.19 -43.46
N LYS A 3 -5.73 -27.44 -43.17
CA LYS A 3 -6.13 -27.89 -41.82
C LYS A 3 -4.97 -27.97 -40.80
N ILE A 4 -3.73 -28.17 -41.26
CA ILE A 4 -2.54 -28.25 -40.39
C ILE A 4 -2.06 -26.85 -39.96
N ILE A 5 -2.26 -25.86 -40.84
CA ILE A 5 -1.94 -24.45 -40.55
C ILE A 5 -2.89 -23.90 -39.47
N VAL A 6 -4.17 -24.26 -39.51
CA VAL A 6 -5.15 -23.86 -38.49
C VAL A 6 -4.83 -24.46 -37.11
N LEU A 7 -4.34 -25.71 -37.06
CA LEU A 7 -3.94 -26.34 -35.80
C LEU A 7 -2.68 -25.70 -35.18
N SER A 8 -1.76 -25.22 -36.01
CA SER A 8 -0.52 -24.55 -35.57
C SER A 8 -0.78 -23.14 -35.03
N ILE A 9 -1.80 -22.44 -35.55
CA ILE A 9 -2.22 -21.11 -35.06
C ILE A 9 -2.93 -21.21 -33.69
N CYS A 10 -3.68 -22.29 -33.44
CA CYS A 10 -4.27 -22.52 -32.12
C CYS A 10 -3.23 -22.82 -31.03
N PHE A 11 -2.09 -23.45 -31.36
CA PHE A 11 -1.07 -23.83 -30.37
C PHE A 11 -0.20 -22.64 -29.90
N LEU A 12 -0.09 -21.56 -30.69
CA LEU A 12 0.61 -20.34 -30.29
C LEU A 12 -0.21 -19.41 -29.38
N SER A 13 -1.49 -19.69 -29.14
CA SER A 13 -2.34 -18.86 -28.27
C SER A 13 -2.11 -19.10 -26.76
N PHE A 14 -1.25 -20.06 -26.39
CA PHE A 14 -0.87 -20.33 -25.00
C PHE A 14 0.28 -19.46 -24.49
N ILE A 15 0.58 -18.32 -25.13
CA ILE A 15 1.53 -17.36 -24.57
C ILE A 15 0.96 -16.86 -23.25
N TRP A 16 1.57 -17.36 -22.18
CA TRP A 16 1.28 -17.08 -20.80
C TRP A 16 1.05 -15.58 -20.59
N LEU A 17 -0.20 -15.20 -20.33
CA LEU A 17 -0.55 -13.95 -19.66
C LEU A 17 0.16 -13.96 -18.29
N LYS A 18 1.41 -13.49 -18.25
CA LYS A 18 2.10 -13.21 -16.99
C LYS A 18 1.41 -12.01 -16.37
N ALA A 19 0.38 -12.28 -15.58
CA ALA A 19 -0.21 -11.31 -14.67
C ALA A 19 0.94 -10.70 -13.84
N GLN A 20 1.18 -9.40 -14.03
CA GLN A 20 2.19 -8.65 -13.31
C GLN A 20 1.99 -8.91 -11.80
N LYS A 21 3.00 -9.49 -11.16
CA LYS A 21 2.95 -9.76 -9.72
C LYS A 21 3.07 -8.42 -9.00
N ASN A 22 1.92 -7.83 -8.71
CA ASN A 22 1.81 -6.60 -7.92
C ASN A 22 2.29 -6.77 -6.47
N ILE A 23 2.68 -7.99 -6.06
CA ILE A 23 3.11 -8.33 -4.71
C ILE A 23 4.49 -8.97 -4.76
N TYR A 24 5.38 -8.42 -3.94
CA TYR A 24 6.66 -9.01 -3.56
C TYR A 24 6.59 -9.50 -2.11
N GLU A 25 7.18 -10.66 -1.84
CA GLU A 25 7.38 -11.19 -0.50
C GLU A 25 8.80 -11.75 -0.41
N ASN A 26 9.51 -11.42 0.65
CA ASN A 26 10.86 -11.89 0.89
C ASN A 26 10.85 -13.40 1.12
N GLY A 27 11.76 -14.15 0.49
CA GLY A 27 11.88 -15.59 0.67
C GLY A 27 12.20 -16.01 2.12
N ARG A 28 12.78 -15.10 2.92
CA ARG A 28 13.07 -15.31 4.34
C ARG A 28 12.07 -14.63 5.27
N PHE A 29 10.88 -14.26 4.78
CA PHE A 29 9.85 -13.56 5.58
C PHE A 29 9.59 -14.26 6.92
N ASP A 30 9.32 -15.57 6.89
CA ASP A 30 8.96 -16.35 8.09
C ASP A 30 10.08 -16.31 9.16
N LYS A 31 11.36 -16.24 8.75
CA LYS A 31 12.50 -16.15 9.66
C LYS A 31 12.69 -14.73 10.18
N LEU A 32 12.61 -13.73 9.29
CA LEU A 32 12.86 -12.33 9.63
C LEU A 32 11.74 -11.72 10.48
N SER A 33 10.51 -12.25 10.38
CA SER A 33 9.34 -11.72 11.09
C SER A 33 8.84 -12.60 12.24
N ALA A 34 9.61 -13.63 12.61
CA ALA A 34 9.18 -14.64 13.59
C ALA A 34 8.78 -14.03 14.94
N ASP A 35 9.56 -13.04 15.40
CA ASP A 35 9.40 -12.41 16.71
C ASP A 35 8.67 -11.06 16.66
N HIS A 36 8.17 -10.66 15.48
CA HIS A 36 7.48 -9.38 15.33
C HIS A 36 6.18 -9.35 16.12
N LYS A 37 5.98 -8.28 16.89
CA LYS A 37 4.80 -8.01 17.69
C LYS A 37 4.14 -6.70 17.32
N VAL A 38 4.90 -5.66 17.00
CA VAL A 38 4.38 -4.31 16.73
C VAL A 38 4.99 -3.74 15.46
N LEU A 39 4.15 -3.24 14.56
CA LEU A 39 4.56 -2.47 13.38
C LEU A 39 4.10 -1.01 13.50
N ALA A 40 4.91 -0.05 13.05
CA ALA A 40 4.48 1.34 12.90
C ALA A 40 4.13 1.66 11.45
N ILE A 41 3.12 2.49 11.23
CA ILE A 41 2.79 3.05 9.91
C ILE A 41 3.29 4.48 9.91
N VAL A 42 4.21 4.82 9.01
CA VAL A 42 4.69 6.20 8.84
C VAL A 42 3.85 6.97 7.81
N PRO A 43 3.86 8.32 7.80
CA PRO A 43 3.20 9.10 6.78
C PRO A 43 3.64 8.69 5.38
N PHE A 44 2.69 8.59 4.45
CA PHE A 44 2.98 8.17 3.08
C PHE A 44 3.54 9.35 2.29
N LEU A 45 4.59 9.10 1.51
CA LEU A 45 5.14 10.11 0.61
C LEU A 45 4.21 10.26 -0.59
N THR A 46 3.69 11.45 -0.80
CA THR A 46 2.67 11.74 -1.79
C THR A 46 3.20 12.71 -2.82
N ASN A 47 2.91 12.42 -4.08
CA ASN A 47 3.15 13.30 -5.22
C ASN A 47 1.79 13.63 -5.86
N LEU A 48 1.46 14.92 -5.93
CA LEU A 48 0.21 15.40 -6.51
C LEU A 48 0.44 16.08 -7.87
N GLU A 49 -0.10 15.47 -8.92
CA GLU A 49 -0.10 15.98 -10.29
C GLU A 49 -1.50 16.49 -10.66
N LEU A 50 -1.93 17.56 -10.00
CA LEU A 50 -3.24 18.17 -10.22
C LEU A 50 -3.25 18.98 -11.53
N GLU A 51 -4.38 18.96 -12.23
CA GLU A 51 -4.57 19.75 -13.48
C GLU A 51 -4.49 21.25 -13.23
N GLU A 52 -5.01 21.70 -12.08
CA GLU A 52 -4.98 23.10 -11.67
C GLU A 52 -3.59 23.48 -11.16
N LYS A 53 -3.08 24.63 -11.60
CA LYS A 53 -1.81 25.18 -11.12
C LYS A 53 -1.98 25.76 -9.73
N ILE A 54 -1.57 25.01 -8.72
CA ILE A 54 -1.54 25.42 -7.32
C ILE A 54 -0.14 25.95 -6.94
N PRO A 55 -0.03 26.99 -6.11
CA PRO A 55 1.26 27.43 -5.59
C PRO A 55 2.00 26.30 -4.86
N LYS A 56 3.33 26.19 -5.07
CA LYS A 56 4.14 25.08 -4.53
C LYS A 56 3.97 24.86 -3.01
N LYS A 57 3.86 25.93 -2.23
CA LYS A 57 3.66 25.83 -0.78
C LYS A 57 2.33 25.15 -0.42
N GLU A 58 1.28 25.44 -1.17
CA GLU A 58 -0.04 24.86 -0.97
C GLU A 58 -0.09 23.41 -1.50
N LEU A 59 0.59 23.13 -2.61
CA LEU A 59 0.77 21.76 -3.12
C LEU A 59 1.44 20.85 -2.09
N ASN A 60 2.57 21.28 -1.50
CA ASN A 60 3.27 20.51 -0.48
C ASN A 60 2.37 20.23 0.75
N ALA A 61 1.55 21.20 1.15
CA ALA A 61 0.60 21.02 2.27
C ALA A 61 -0.55 20.07 1.91
N LEU A 62 -0.94 19.97 0.64
CA LEU A 62 -1.91 19.00 0.15
C LEU A 62 -1.30 17.59 0.11
N GLU A 63 -0.08 17.43 -0.39
CA GLU A 63 0.67 16.17 -0.40
C GLU A 63 0.83 15.60 1.01
N GLU A 64 1.30 16.43 1.94
CA GLU A 64 1.44 16.06 3.34
C GLU A 64 0.10 15.58 3.94
N ARG A 65 -0.98 16.33 3.68
CA ARG A 65 -2.33 15.98 4.16
C ARG A 65 -2.82 14.64 3.60
N GLU A 66 -2.62 14.37 2.32
CA GLU A 66 -2.98 13.08 1.71
C GLU A 66 -2.14 11.94 2.28
N GLY A 67 -0.85 12.17 2.52
CA GLY A 67 0.06 11.22 3.16
C GLY A 67 -0.41 10.80 4.55
N TYR A 68 -0.82 11.76 5.38
CA TYR A 68 -1.43 11.50 6.69
C TYR A 68 -2.81 10.82 6.57
N ALA A 69 -3.65 11.24 5.61
CA ALA A 69 -4.96 10.62 5.41
C ALA A 69 -4.85 9.13 5.07
N VAL A 70 -3.86 8.74 4.26
CA VAL A 70 -3.59 7.33 3.95
C VAL A 70 -3.07 6.56 5.18
N GLN A 71 -2.19 7.18 5.98
CA GLN A 71 -1.68 6.60 7.22
C GLN A 71 -2.84 6.24 8.17
N ASP A 72 -3.76 7.18 8.40
CA ASP A 72 -4.91 7.01 9.30
C ASP A 72 -5.94 6.00 8.74
N ALA A 73 -6.17 6.01 7.42
CA ALA A 73 -7.03 5.04 6.77
C ALA A 73 -6.48 3.61 6.89
N LEU A 74 -5.16 3.43 6.80
CA LEU A 74 -4.51 2.14 7.02
C LEU A 74 -4.60 1.69 8.47
N GLU A 75 -4.34 2.57 9.44
CA GLU A 75 -4.53 2.25 10.86
C GLU A 75 -5.97 1.81 11.14
N THR A 76 -6.95 2.55 10.62
CA THR A 76 -8.37 2.22 10.74
C THR A 76 -8.67 0.84 10.16
N TYR A 77 -8.16 0.54 8.96
CA TYR A 77 -8.32 -0.77 8.33
C TYR A 77 -7.73 -1.90 9.19
N PHE A 78 -6.51 -1.73 9.69
CA PHE A 78 -5.84 -2.74 10.51
C PHE A 78 -6.48 -2.91 11.89
N GLY A 79 -6.97 -1.81 12.49
CA GLY A 79 -7.72 -1.80 13.74
C GLY A 79 -9.06 -2.55 13.65
N ARG A 80 -9.75 -2.47 12.50
CA ARG A 80 -10.93 -3.32 12.22
C ARG A 80 -10.55 -4.82 12.20
N GLY A 81 -9.36 -5.15 11.72
CA GLY A 81 -8.80 -6.50 11.75
C GLY A 81 -8.49 -7.01 13.16
N LYS A 82 -8.13 -6.12 14.10
CA LYS A 82 -7.91 -6.45 15.53
C LYS A 82 -9.17 -7.03 16.18
N LYS A 83 -10.36 -6.47 15.87
CA LYS A 83 -11.66 -7.01 16.32
C LYS A 83 -11.96 -8.44 15.82
N ARG A 84 -11.27 -8.90 14.76
CA ARG A 84 -11.40 -10.25 14.20
C ARG A 84 -10.18 -11.16 14.48
N LYS A 85 -9.23 -10.74 15.33
CA LYS A 85 -7.94 -11.43 15.59
C LYS A 85 -7.17 -11.82 14.32
N LYS A 86 -7.30 -11.04 13.24
CA LYS A 86 -6.86 -11.45 11.89
C LYS A 86 -5.34 -11.42 11.69
N PHE A 87 -4.62 -10.60 12.46
CA PHE A 87 -3.17 -10.39 12.30
C PHE A 87 -2.34 -10.97 13.45
N SER A 88 -1.10 -11.39 13.15
CA SER A 88 -0.11 -11.87 14.14
C SER A 88 0.63 -10.74 14.87
N VAL A 89 0.51 -9.51 14.37
CA VAL A 89 1.11 -8.30 14.93
C VAL A 89 0.04 -7.29 15.32
N GLU A 90 0.40 -6.38 16.23
CA GLU A 90 -0.30 -5.14 16.50
C GLU A 90 0.30 -3.99 15.68
N PHE A 91 -0.45 -2.88 15.64
CA PHE A 91 -0.04 -1.68 14.91
C PHE A 91 0.05 -0.53 15.91
N GLN A 92 1.17 0.18 15.91
CA GLN A 92 1.36 1.39 16.71
C GLN A 92 0.34 2.45 16.27
N ASN A 93 -0.23 3.16 17.24
CA ASN A 93 -1.20 4.22 16.95
C ASN A 93 -0.55 5.37 16.17
N THR A 94 -1.20 5.88 15.13
CA THR A 94 -0.60 6.89 14.23
C THR A 94 -0.29 8.21 14.94
N LYS A 95 -1.13 8.63 15.90
CA LYS A 95 -0.84 9.83 16.72
C LYS A 95 0.43 9.65 17.54
N ASN A 96 0.63 8.46 18.12
CA ASN A 96 1.87 8.15 18.84
C ASN A 96 3.07 8.11 17.89
N THR A 97 2.94 7.46 16.74
CA THR A 97 3.98 7.44 15.70
C THR A 97 4.40 8.87 15.35
N ASN A 98 3.43 9.73 14.99
CA ASN A 98 3.68 11.09 14.54
C ASN A 98 4.27 11.96 15.67
N ALA A 99 3.83 11.76 16.91
CA ALA A 99 4.42 12.43 18.07
C ALA A 99 5.89 12.02 18.31
N ILE A 100 6.22 10.73 18.16
CA ILE A 100 7.60 10.23 18.31
C ILE A 100 8.48 10.79 17.18
N LEU A 101 8.00 10.77 15.94
CA LEU A 101 8.72 11.36 14.80
C LEU A 101 9.01 12.84 15.04
N ALA A 102 7.99 13.62 15.43
CA ALA A 102 8.14 15.05 15.70
C ALA A 102 9.12 15.33 16.85
N LYS A 103 9.09 14.55 17.94
CA LYS A 103 10.04 14.65 19.06
C LYS A 103 11.50 14.39 18.64
N ASN A 104 11.71 13.68 17.53
CA ASN A 104 13.02 13.38 16.97
C ASN A 104 13.36 14.30 15.77
N ASN A 105 12.63 15.40 15.58
CA ASN A 105 12.79 16.34 14.46
C ASN A 105 12.61 15.67 13.08
N ILE A 106 11.84 14.58 13.02
CA ILE A 106 11.44 13.93 11.79
C ILE A 106 10.10 14.51 11.36
N THR A 107 10.12 15.14 10.21
CA THR A 107 9.01 15.83 9.54
C THR A 107 8.66 15.11 8.25
N TYR A 108 7.53 15.47 7.64
CA TYR A 108 7.13 14.92 6.35
C TYR A 108 8.21 15.12 5.27
N GLY A 109 8.83 16.30 5.23
CA GLY A 109 9.82 16.66 4.21
C GLY A 109 11.23 16.08 4.40
N ASN A 110 11.49 15.36 5.50
CA ASN A 110 12.79 14.71 5.74
C ASN A 110 12.65 13.25 6.22
N ILE A 111 11.45 12.66 6.22
CA ILE A 111 11.31 11.28 6.70
C ILE A 111 12.01 10.27 5.78
N ASP A 112 12.21 10.61 4.51
CA ASP A 112 12.82 9.80 3.47
C ASP A 112 14.34 9.69 3.57
N ILE A 113 15.01 10.59 4.30
CA ILE A 113 16.45 10.48 4.59
C ILE A 113 16.77 9.38 5.60
N TYR A 114 15.79 8.92 6.38
CA TYR A 114 15.96 7.87 7.37
C TYR A 114 15.71 6.48 6.77
N THR A 115 16.58 5.54 7.09
CA THR A 115 16.36 4.13 6.72
C THR A 115 15.20 3.54 7.53
N SER A 116 14.58 2.49 6.99
CA SER A 116 13.53 1.75 7.72
C SER A 116 14.01 1.19 9.06
N LYS A 117 15.30 0.85 9.18
CA LYS A 117 15.92 0.38 10.42
C LYS A 117 16.03 1.50 11.46
N GLU A 118 16.43 2.71 11.03
CA GLU A 118 16.50 3.87 11.92
C GLU A 118 15.10 4.28 12.38
N LEU A 119 14.13 4.35 11.45
CA LEU A 119 12.75 4.64 11.78
C LEU A 119 12.18 3.61 12.77
N ALA A 120 12.41 2.31 12.55
CA ALA A 120 11.95 1.27 13.47
C ALA A 120 12.54 1.43 14.88
N ARG A 121 13.84 1.74 14.98
CA ARG A 121 14.51 1.98 16.26
C ARG A 121 13.95 3.20 16.98
N ILE A 122 13.78 4.32 16.27
CA ILE A 122 13.26 5.57 16.82
C ILE A 122 11.82 5.38 17.31
N LEU A 123 11.00 4.66 16.54
CA LEU A 123 9.61 4.37 16.85
C LEU A 123 9.43 3.24 17.87
N ASN A 124 10.50 2.53 18.22
CA ASN A 124 10.51 1.36 19.08
C ASN A 124 9.52 0.27 18.62
N VAL A 125 9.67 -0.16 17.37
CA VAL A 125 8.81 -1.19 16.73
C VAL A 125 9.64 -2.23 15.98
N ASP A 126 9.05 -3.39 15.73
CA ASP A 126 9.70 -4.52 15.06
C ASP A 126 9.74 -4.35 13.53
N GLY A 127 8.95 -3.43 12.99
CA GLY A 127 8.98 -3.13 11.56
C GLY A 127 8.17 -1.90 11.20
N VAL A 128 8.42 -1.41 9.98
CA VAL A 128 7.85 -0.16 9.48
C VAL A 128 7.03 -0.44 8.23
N ILE A 129 5.82 0.10 8.21
CA ILE A 129 4.94 0.19 7.06
C ILE A 129 5.09 1.58 6.48
N SER A 130 5.60 1.65 5.26
CA SER A 130 5.81 2.89 4.52
C SER A 130 5.25 2.77 3.10
N GLY A 131 5.21 3.88 2.37
CA GLY A 131 4.69 3.83 1.02
C GLY A 131 4.79 5.14 0.26
N ASN A 132 4.41 5.03 -1.00
CA ASN A 132 4.39 6.11 -1.96
C ASN A 132 2.98 6.20 -2.57
N LEU A 133 2.53 7.41 -2.85
CA LEU A 133 1.22 7.72 -3.38
C LEU A 133 1.36 8.76 -4.49
N ASP A 134 1.17 8.36 -5.73
CA ASP A 134 1.13 9.27 -6.88
C ASP A 134 -0.34 9.47 -7.23
N LEU A 135 -0.84 10.72 -7.29
CA LEU A 135 -2.23 11.03 -7.58
C LEU A 135 -2.37 12.24 -8.50
N ASN A 136 -3.40 12.22 -9.33
CA ASN A 136 -3.88 13.39 -10.08
C ASN A 136 -5.16 14.00 -9.48
N ILE A 137 -5.62 13.49 -8.33
CA ILE A 137 -6.82 13.96 -7.62
C ILE A 137 -6.62 13.95 -6.10
N LEU A 138 -7.44 14.72 -5.37
CA LEU A 138 -7.46 14.73 -3.90
C LEU A 138 -8.40 13.67 -3.35
N LEU A 139 -7.86 12.55 -2.87
CA LEU A 139 -8.66 11.45 -2.33
C LEU A 139 -9.29 11.76 -0.97
N SER A 140 -8.61 12.56 -0.14
CA SER A 140 -9.07 12.91 1.21
C SER A 140 -10.32 13.78 1.19
N LYS A 141 -10.45 14.65 0.19
CA LYS A 141 -11.66 15.47 -0.04
C LYS A 141 -12.78 14.70 -0.75
N GLY A 142 -12.47 13.50 -1.24
CA GLY A 142 -13.37 12.66 -2.02
C GLY A 142 -13.31 12.96 -3.52
N VAL A 143 -13.72 11.97 -4.33
CA VAL A 143 -13.79 12.10 -5.79
C VAL A 143 -15.03 12.94 -6.15
N PRO A 144 -14.89 14.02 -6.95
CA PRO A 144 -16.03 14.78 -7.44
C PRO A 144 -17.04 13.87 -8.14
N THR A 145 -18.32 13.99 -7.76
CA THR A 145 -19.41 13.16 -8.32
C THR A 145 -20.00 13.73 -9.60
N GLU A 146 -19.61 14.95 -9.99
CA GLU A 146 -20.00 15.57 -11.27
C GLU A 146 -19.27 14.86 -12.40
N PHE A 147 -19.89 13.75 -12.79
CA PHE A 147 -19.45 12.87 -13.83
C PHE A 147 -19.75 13.55 -15.17
N SER A 148 -18.73 14.09 -15.84
CA SER A 148 -18.90 14.44 -17.24
C SER A 148 -19.23 13.16 -18.01
N LEU A 149 -20.39 13.11 -18.66
CA LEU A 149 -20.79 12.01 -19.54
C LEU A 149 -19.72 11.73 -20.62
N LEU A 150 -18.87 12.71 -20.95
CA LEU A 150 -17.73 12.56 -21.87
C LEU A 150 -16.61 11.67 -21.30
N ASP A 151 -16.37 11.70 -19.98
CA ASP A 151 -15.35 10.87 -19.32
C ASP A 151 -15.74 9.39 -19.21
N TYR A 152 -17.03 9.08 -19.39
CA TYR A 152 -17.51 7.71 -19.57
C TYR A 152 -17.04 7.11 -20.90
N PHE A 153 -16.86 7.94 -21.93
CA PHE A 153 -16.49 7.53 -23.29
C PHE A 153 -14.98 7.68 -23.58
N SER A 154 -14.26 8.55 -22.86
CA SER A 154 -12.82 8.83 -23.09
C SER A 154 -11.86 7.84 -22.40
N GLY A 155 -12.32 7.01 -21.45
CA GLY A 155 -11.59 5.84 -20.97
C GLY A 155 -10.48 6.08 -19.93
N ASP A 156 -10.02 7.31 -19.72
CA ASP A 156 -9.01 7.61 -18.71
C ASP A 156 -9.64 7.70 -17.31
N SER A 157 -9.56 6.56 -16.62
CA SER A 157 -10.03 6.38 -15.24
C SER A 157 -8.88 6.12 -14.27
N ASP A 158 -7.64 6.45 -14.68
CA ASP A 158 -6.43 6.31 -13.88
C ASP A 158 -6.30 7.53 -12.95
N TYR A 159 -6.38 7.28 -11.65
CA TYR A 159 -6.24 8.30 -10.62
C TYR A 159 -4.86 8.29 -9.96
N GLY A 160 -3.96 7.42 -10.44
CA GLY A 160 -2.60 7.31 -9.96
C GLY A 160 -2.26 5.95 -9.37
N ARG A 161 -1.32 5.88 -8.43
CA ARG A 161 -0.77 4.64 -7.91
C ARG A 161 -0.45 4.75 -6.43
N ILE A 162 -0.75 3.68 -5.71
CA ILE A 162 -0.32 3.49 -4.32
C ILE A 162 0.62 2.30 -4.21
N GLY A 163 1.71 2.48 -3.48
CA GLY A 163 2.65 1.45 -3.09
C GLY A 163 2.74 1.35 -1.58
N ILE A 164 2.53 0.16 -1.02
CA ILE A 164 2.74 -0.16 0.40
C ILE A 164 3.94 -1.09 0.52
N LYS A 165 4.83 -0.80 1.45
CA LYS A 165 6.01 -1.59 1.78
C LYS A 165 5.98 -1.93 3.27
N ILE A 166 6.48 -3.10 3.62
CA ILE A 166 6.76 -3.49 4.99
C ILE A 166 8.23 -3.86 5.05
N SER A 167 8.96 -3.20 5.93
CA SER A 167 10.37 -3.45 6.18
C SER A 167 10.57 -3.98 7.59
N ASP A 168 11.53 -4.88 7.73
CA ASP A 168 12.00 -5.39 9.00
C ASP A 168 12.76 -4.30 9.78
N GLY A 169 12.47 -4.19 11.08
CA GLY A 169 13.05 -3.17 11.94
C GLY A 169 14.49 -3.48 12.37
N GLU A 170 14.85 -4.76 12.50
CA GLU A 170 16.20 -5.15 12.93
C GLU A 170 17.22 -5.03 11.80
N THR A 171 16.88 -5.55 10.62
CA THR A 171 17.79 -5.62 9.47
C THR A 171 17.53 -4.55 8.41
N GLY A 172 16.39 -3.86 8.45
CA GLY A 172 15.99 -2.90 7.41
C GLY A 172 15.53 -3.54 6.10
N LYS A 173 15.48 -4.87 6.01
CA LYS A 173 15.16 -5.59 4.76
C LYS A 173 13.69 -5.42 4.41
N LEU A 174 13.42 -5.24 3.11
CA LEU A 174 12.06 -5.30 2.59
C LEU A 174 11.50 -6.71 2.77
N LEU A 175 10.42 -6.81 3.54
CA LEU A 175 9.70 -8.05 3.83
C LEU A 175 8.59 -8.29 2.82
N TRP A 176 7.87 -7.24 2.46
CA TRP A 176 6.71 -7.33 1.59
C TRP A 176 6.45 -5.99 0.91
N LYS A 177 6.00 -6.03 -0.34
CA LYS A 177 5.58 -4.83 -1.08
C LYS A 177 4.35 -5.14 -1.90
N TYR A 178 3.42 -4.20 -1.94
CA TYR A 178 2.24 -4.24 -2.79
C TYR A 178 2.09 -2.93 -3.55
N GLU A 179 1.83 -3.01 -4.84
CA GLU A 179 1.51 -1.86 -5.66
C GLU A 179 0.14 -2.03 -6.33
N LYS A 180 -0.61 -0.94 -6.41
CA LYS A 180 -1.91 -0.94 -7.07
C LYS A 180 -2.16 0.40 -7.74
N LYS A 181 -2.55 0.34 -9.02
CA LYS A 181 -3.17 1.47 -9.72
C LYS A 181 -4.50 1.84 -9.05
N ILE A 182 -4.70 3.13 -8.84
CA ILE A 182 -5.92 3.73 -8.33
C ILE A 182 -6.74 4.12 -9.53
N ASN A 183 -8.00 3.70 -9.54
CA ASN A 183 -8.91 4.04 -10.61
C ASN A 183 -10.32 4.24 -10.07
N LYS A 184 -11.27 4.59 -10.93
CA LYS A 184 -12.69 4.74 -10.57
C LYS A 184 -13.28 3.55 -9.79
N LYS A 185 -12.79 2.33 -10.01
CA LYS A 185 -13.28 1.13 -9.29
C LYS A 185 -12.71 1.03 -7.87
N SER A 186 -11.64 1.76 -7.57
CA SER A 186 -10.87 1.66 -6.33
C SER A 186 -11.55 2.31 -5.13
N GLY A 187 -12.49 3.23 -5.29
CA GLY A 187 -13.20 3.87 -4.17
C GLY A 187 -13.56 5.31 -4.46
N LYS A 188 -14.43 5.90 -3.62
CA LYS A 188 -14.81 7.33 -3.74
C LYS A 188 -13.97 8.26 -2.84
N ASN A 189 -13.20 7.70 -1.91
CA ASN A 189 -12.35 8.44 -0.96
C ASN A 189 -11.20 7.54 -0.47
N THR A 190 -10.32 8.10 0.36
CA THR A 190 -9.15 7.39 0.92
C THR A 190 -9.53 6.11 1.68
N ASN A 191 -10.55 6.14 2.54
CA ASN A 191 -10.96 4.96 3.30
C ASN A 191 -11.47 3.82 2.40
N ASP A 192 -12.30 4.14 1.40
CA ASP A 192 -12.80 3.16 0.43
C ASP A 192 -11.67 2.56 -0.41
N LEU A 193 -10.71 3.42 -0.83
CA LEU A 193 -9.51 3.00 -1.54
C LEU A 193 -8.73 1.98 -0.71
N ILE A 194 -8.38 2.35 0.53
CA ILE A 194 -7.62 1.48 1.43
C ILE A 194 -8.42 0.20 1.71
N ASP A 195 -9.72 0.29 1.99
CA ASP A 195 -10.58 -0.88 2.23
C ASP A 195 -10.57 -1.84 1.04
N LYS A 196 -10.78 -1.36 -0.19
CA LYS A 196 -10.81 -2.24 -1.38
C LYS A 196 -9.43 -2.77 -1.72
N MET A 197 -8.41 -1.91 -1.70
CA MET A 197 -7.03 -2.29 -1.94
C MET A 197 -6.58 -3.35 -0.94
N MET A 198 -6.81 -3.12 0.34
CA MET A 198 -6.40 -4.02 1.41
C MET A 198 -7.29 -5.26 1.49
N LYS A 199 -8.57 -5.24 1.10
CA LYS A 199 -9.37 -6.47 0.94
C LYS A 199 -8.75 -7.41 -0.09
N MET A 200 -8.23 -6.87 -1.19
CA MET A 200 -7.52 -7.65 -2.21
C MET A 200 -6.13 -8.09 -1.72
N ALA A 201 -5.39 -7.18 -1.07
CA ALA A 201 -4.04 -7.43 -0.58
C ALA A 201 -3.99 -8.37 0.63
N THR A 202 -4.99 -8.33 1.53
CA THR A 202 -5.01 -9.12 2.79
C THR A 202 -5.08 -10.61 2.57
N LYS A 203 -5.66 -11.08 1.46
CA LYS A 203 -5.53 -12.50 1.05
C LYS A 203 -4.06 -12.94 0.92
N LYS A 204 -3.14 -11.99 0.74
CA LYS A 204 -1.70 -12.16 0.56
C LYS A 204 -0.88 -11.32 1.55
N PHE A 205 -1.51 -10.71 2.56
CA PHE A 205 -0.80 -9.95 3.59
C PHE A 205 -0.03 -10.95 4.47
N PRO A 206 1.24 -10.70 4.78
CA PRO A 206 2.11 -11.75 5.28
C PRO A 206 1.95 -12.00 6.79
N TYR A 207 1.34 -11.07 7.53
CA TYR A 207 0.97 -11.22 8.94
C TYR A 207 -0.47 -11.71 9.16
N ASP A 208 -1.17 -12.19 8.12
CA ASP A 208 -2.51 -12.78 8.27
C ASP A 208 -2.43 -14.19 8.90
N LYS A 209 -3.11 -14.41 10.02
CA LYS A 209 -3.05 -15.67 10.77
C LYS A 209 -3.65 -16.86 10.01
N GLU A 210 -4.71 -16.66 9.22
CA GLU A 210 -5.29 -17.76 8.45
C GLU A 210 -4.33 -18.24 7.37
N ARG A 211 -3.60 -17.30 6.77
CA ARG A 211 -2.55 -17.60 5.81
C ARG A 211 -1.40 -18.39 6.45
N GLN A 212 -0.94 -17.98 7.64
CA GLN A 212 0.08 -18.71 8.39
C GLN A 212 -0.37 -20.14 8.71
N ARG A 213 -1.62 -20.33 9.17
CA ARG A 213 -2.20 -21.66 9.44
C ARG A 213 -2.26 -22.54 8.19
N LYS A 214 -2.68 -22.00 7.04
CA LYS A 214 -2.72 -22.73 5.76
C LYS A 214 -1.33 -23.12 5.26
N LYS A 215 -0.31 -22.28 5.46
CA LYS A 215 1.09 -22.62 5.15
C LYS A 215 1.60 -23.75 6.04
N GLY A 216 1.30 -23.71 7.35
CA GLY A 216 1.69 -24.77 8.30
C GLY A 216 1.10 -26.14 7.96
N LYS A 217 -0.19 -26.20 7.59
CA LYS A 217 -0.86 -27.44 7.17
C LYS A 217 -0.34 -28.07 5.87
N LYS A 218 0.40 -27.32 5.03
CA LYS A 218 1.00 -27.84 3.79
C LYS A 218 2.44 -28.33 3.97
N LYS A 219 3.06 -28.02 5.10
CA LYS A 219 4.44 -28.45 5.44
C LYS A 219 4.45 -29.73 6.30
N ASN A 220 3.31 -30.12 6.85
CA ASN A 220 3.06 -31.40 7.50
C ASN A 220 2.32 -32.32 6.53
#